data_AF-A0A7W1UJD3-F1
#
_entry.id   AF-A0A7W1UJD3-F1
#
_cell.length_a   1.000
_cell.length_b   1.000
_cell.length_c   1.000
_cell.angle_alpha   90.00
_cell.angle_beta   90.00
_cell.angle_gamma   90.00
#
_symmetry.space_group_name_H-M   'P 1'
#
loop_
_entity.id
_entity.type
_entity.pdbx_description
1 polymer ?
#
loop_
_entity_poly.entity_id
_entity_poly.type
_entity_poly.pdbx_seq_one_letter_code
_entity_poly.pdbx_strand_id
1 'polypeptide(L)' 'MNEDHDRDEMRESYDFSSGVRGKYAARYAEGVNVVRLDPDVAAVFPDDTAVNEALRALAAIVRRQAEAARPVAGQSPP' A
#
# COMPACT_ATOMS: atom_id res chain seq x y z
N MET A 1 -43.40 -23.37 0.69
CA MET A 1 -43.25 -22.42 -0.42
C MET A 1 -41.78 -22.02 -0.36
N ASN A 2 -40.97 -22.56 -1.25
CA ASN A 2 -39.51 -22.34 -1.25
C ASN A 2 -39.26 -21.17 -2.19
N GLU A 3 -38.76 -20.06 -1.67
CA GLU A 3 -38.45 -18.84 -2.44
C GLU A 3 -36.96 -18.86 -2.81
N ASP A 4 -36.65 -19.52 -3.92
CA ASP A 4 -35.36 -19.48 -4.62
C ASP A 4 -35.23 -18.17 -5.44
N HIS A 5 -35.31 -17.00 -4.80
CA HIS A 5 -35.33 -15.69 -5.49
C HIS A 5 -33.96 -15.02 -5.70
N ASP A 6 -32.85 -15.78 -5.72
CA ASP A 6 -31.51 -15.20 -5.93
C ASP A 6 -30.85 -15.59 -7.27
N ARG A 7 -31.54 -16.32 -8.16
CA ARG A 7 -30.96 -16.83 -9.43
C ARG A 7 -31.16 -15.94 -10.65
N ASP A 8 -31.86 -14.82 -10.55
CA ASP A 8 -32.39 -14.09 -11.71
C ASP A 8 -31.67 -12.76 -12.06
N GLU A 9 -30.52 -12.48 -11.46
CA GLU A 9 -29.76 -11.26 -11.80
C GLU A 9 -28.72 -11.48 -12.93
N MET A 10 -28.43 -12.72 -13.31
CA MET A 10 -27.48 -13.03 -14.39
C MET A 10 -28.22 -13.09 -15.74
N ARG A 11 -27.95 -12.13 -16.63
CA ARG A 11 -28.51 -12.15 -17.99
C ARG A 11 -28.03 -13.39 -18.75
N GLU A 12 -28.96 -14.03 -19.45
CA GLU A 12 -28.75 -15.24 -20.26
C GLU A 12 -27.62 -15.11 -21.29
N SER A 13 -27.33 -13.88 -21.73
CA SER A 13 -26.26 -13.59 -22.70
C SER A 13 -24.84 -13.57 -22.13
N TYR A 14 -24.66 -13.73 -20.81
CA TYR A 14 -23.32 -13.70 -20.22
C TYR A 14 -22.64 -15.07 -20.28
N ASP A 15 -21.60 -15.19 -21.11
CA ASP A 15 -20.69 -16.33 -21.11
C ASP A 15 -19.43 -16.03 -20.27
N PHE A 16 -19.41 -16.54 -19.03
CA PHE A 16 -18.25 -16.45 -18.13
C PHE A 16 -17.29 -17.65 -18.24
N SER A 17 -17.48 -18.57 -19.19
CA SER A 17 -16.63 -19.76 -19.36
C SER A 17 -15.16 -19.42 -19.63
N SER A 18 -14.89 -18.22 -20.15
CA SER A 18 -13.55 -17.69 -20.42
C SER A 18 -12.95 -16.86 -19.27
N GLY A 19 -13.60 -16.84 -18.09
CA GLY A 19 -13.14 -16.09 -16.93
C GLY A 19 -11.78 -16.58 -16.40
N VAL A 20 -10.76 -15.73 -16.43
CA VAL A 20 -9.42 -16.03 -15.89
C VAL A 20 -9.27 -15.42 -14.49
N ARG A 21 -9.10 -16.26 -13.48
CA ARG A 21 -8.78 -15.81 -12.11
C ARG A 21 -7.48 -15.01 -12.12
N GLY A 22 -7.52 -13.80 -11.56
CA GLY A 22 -6.33 -12.95 -11.44
C GLY A 22 -5.82 -12.37 -12.76
N LYS A 23 -6.67 -12.24 -13.81
CA LYS A 23 -6.30 -11.66 -15.12
C LYS A 23 -5.52 -10.33 -15.03
N TYR A 24 -5.73 -9.55 -13.99
CA TYR A 24 -5.04 -8.28 -13.72
C TYR A 24 -4.24 -8.28 -12.42
N ALA A 25 -4.20 -9.39 -11.68
CA ALA A 25 -3.50 -9.49 -10.41
C ALA A 25 -1.99 -9.21 -10.57
N ALA A 26 -1.38 -9.71 -11.66
CA ALA A 26 0.02 -9.44 -11.98
C ALA A 26 0.28 -7.94 -12.23
N ARG A 27 -0.63 -7.22 -12.90
CA ARG A 27 -0.51 -5.76 -13.13
C ARG A 27 -0.60 -4.95 -11.84
N TYR A 28 -1.33 -5.45 -10.84
CA TYR A 28 -1.37 -4.86 -9.50
C TYR A 28 -0.10 -5.15 -8.70
N ALA A 29 0.50 -6.34 -8.87
CA ALA A 29 1.71 -6.74 -8.16
C ALA A 29 2.98 -6.01 -8.63
N GLU A 30 3.00 -5.51 -9.87
CA GLU A 30 4.15 -4.81 -10.47
C GLU A 30 4.40 -3.39 -9.91
N GLY A 31 3.50 -2.81 -9.09
CA GLY A 31 3.64 -1.40 -8.73
C GLY A 31 3.18 -0.94 -7.35
N VAL A 32 2.50 -1.76 -6.54
CA VAL A 32 1.93 -1.26 -5.27
C VAL A 32 2.14 -2.26 -4.13
N ASN A 33 2.98 -1.88 -3.16
CA ASN A 33 2.98 -2.52 -1.86
C ASN A 33 1.78 -1.97 -1.07
N VAL A 34 0.74 -2.79 -0.87
CA VAL A 34 -0.47 -2.38 -0.14
C VAL A 34 -0.19 -2.47 1.36
N VAL A 35 -0.13 -1.30 2.02
CA VAL A 35 0.05 -1.20 3.47
C VAL A 35 -1.28 -0.75 4.08
N ARG A 36 -1.78 -1.54 5.04
CA ARG A 36 -2.97 -1.16 5.81
C ARG A 36 -2.56 -0.27 6.97
N LEU A 37 -3.20 0.88 7.09
CA LEU A 37 -3.09 1.76 8.25
C LEU A 37 -4.12 1.35 9.31
N ASP A 38 -3.77 1.54 10.57
CA ASP A 38 -4.75 1.44 11.64
C ASP A 38 -5.78 2.58 11.55
N PRO A 39 -7.03 2.40 12.03
CA PRO A 39 -8.11 3.36 11.82
C PRO A 39 -7.82 4.76 12.37
N ASP A 40 -7.14 4.83 13.52
CA ASP A 40 -6.72 6.07 14.15
C ASP A 40 -5.67 6.81 13.31
N VAL A 41 -4.70 6.09 12.75
CA VAL A 41 -3.69 6.65 11.85
C VAL A 41 -4.35 7.13 10.54
N ALA A 42 -5.24 6.33 9.97
CA ALA A 42 -5.97 6.68 8.75
C ALA A 42 -6.88 7.92 8.95
N ALA A 43 -7.41 8.12 10.16
CA ALA A 43 -8.22 9.31 10.47
C ALA A 43 -7.40 10.61 10.46
N VAL A 44 -6.08 10.53 10.63
CA VAL A 44 -5.18 11.70 10.62
C VAL A 44 -4.76 12.09 9.20
N PHE A 45 -4.63 11.13 8.29
CA PHE A 45 -4.13 11.37 6.94
C PHE A 45 -5.24 11.25 5.88
N PRO A 46 -5.52 12.33 5.12
CA PRO A 46 -6.61 12.32 4.14
C PRO A 46 -6.33 11.45 2.90
N ASP A 47 -5.05 11.26 2.55
CA ASP A 47 -4.63 10.51 1.37
C ASP A 47 -3.20 9.94 1.51
N ASP A 48 -2.79 9.16 0.51
CA ASP A 48 -1.46 8.53 0.42
C ASP A 48 -0.33 9.54 0.24
N THR A 49 -0.60 10.69 -0.37
CA THR A 49 0.39 11.77 -0.55
C THR A 49 0.79 12.32 0.81
N ALA A 50 -0.18 12.63 1.68
CA ALA A 50 0.05 13.13 3.04
C ALA A 50 0.84 12.12 3.90
N VAL A 51 0.52 10.82 3.80
CA VAL A 51 1.26 9.75 4.49
C VAL A 51 2.72 9.72 4.01
N ASN A 52 2.93 9.70 2.71
CA ASN A 52 4.26 9.59 2.13
C ASN A 52 5.15 10.79 2.43
N GLU A 53 4.60 12.01 2.45
CA GLU A 53 5.32 13.21 2.84
C GLU A 53 5.78 13.16 4.30
N ALA A 54 4.89 12.76 5.22
CA ALA A 54 5.22 12.61 6.63
C ALA A 54 6.34 11.58 6.85
N LEU A 55 6.25 10.42 6.19
CA LEU A 55 7.28 9.38 6.28
C LEU A 55 8.62 9.82 5.68
N ARG A 56 8.62 10.61 4.60
CA ARG A 56 9.85 11.18 4.01
C ARG A 56 10.50 12.19 4.96
N ALA A 57 9.71 13.05 5.60
CA ALA A 57 10.22 14.00 6.58
C ALA A 57 10.85 13.26 7.78
N LEU A 58 10.19 12.22 8.29
CA LEU A 58 10.73 11.37 9.35
C LEU A 58 12.03 10.68 8.91
N ALA A 59 12.07 10.13 7.69
CA ALA A 59 13.27 9.49 7.15
C ALA A 59 14.46 10.45 7.05
N ALA A 60 14.25 11.72 6.71
CA ALA A 60 15.30 12.73 6.68
C ALA A 60 15.90 12.98 8.08
N ILE A 61 15.04 13.04 9.11
CA ILE A 61 15.48 13.20 10.51
C ILE A 61 16.31 11.98 10.94
N VAL A 62 15.81 10.77 10.69
CA VAL A 62 16.50 9.52 11.04
C VAL A 62 17.86 9.42 10.36
N ARG A 63 17.96 9.77 9.07
CA ARG A 63 19.24 9.79 8.33
C ARG A 63 20.25 10.74 8.95
N ARG A 64 19.84 11.97 9.27
CA ARG A 64 20.72 12.94 9.93
C ARG A 64 21.24 12.45 11.28
N GLN A 65 20.40 11.78 12.06
CA GLN A 65 20.82 11.19 13.34
C GLN A 65 21.83 10.05 13.13
N ALA A 66 21.60 9.19 12.13
CA ALA A 66 22.52 8.11 11.79
C ALA A 66 23.91 8.62 11.32
N GLU A 67 23.93 9.73 10.57
CA GLU A 67 25.18 10.38 10.15
C GLU A 67 25.92 11.02 11.32
N ALA A 68 25.22 11.71 12.22
CA ALA A 68 25.81 12.31 13.42
C ALA A 68 26.35 11.26 14.40
N ALA A 69 25.71 10.08 14.45
CA ALA A 69 26.14 8.96 15.28
C ALA A 69 27.32 8.18 14.68
N ARG A 70 27.70 8.42 13.41
CA ARG A 70 28.88 7.81 12.81
C ARG A 70 30.13 8.52 13.33
N PRO A 71 30.97 7.88 14.15
CA PRO A 71 32.19 8.52 14.63
C PRO A 71 33.07 8.82 13.40
N VAL A 72 33.63 10.03 13.36
CA VAL A 72 34.71 10.42 12.44
C VAL A 72 35.95 9.58 12.74
N ALA A 73 35.93 8.32 12.30
CA ALA A 73 37.10 7.45 12.25
C ALA A 73 38.01 7.98 11.12
N GLY A 74 38.82 9.00 11.43
CA GLY A 74 39.80 9.48 10.46
C GLY A 74 40.47 10.83 10.69
N GLN A 75 40.17 11.59 11.75
CA GLN A 75 40.94 12.80 12.06
C GLN A 75 41.72 12.61 13.34
N SER A 76 42.99 12.18 13.20
CA SER A 76 44.00 12.35 14.23
C SER A 76 44.20 13.85 14.47
N PRO A 77 44.11 14.34 15.72
CA PRO A 77 44.57 15.68 16.05
C PRO A 77 46.11 15.74 15.93
N PRO A 78 46.68 16.93 15.69
CA PRO A 78 48.11 17.14 15.47
C PRO A 78 48.99 16.75 16.67
#